data_AF-A0A7R6W846-F1
#
_entry.id   AF-A0A7R6W846-F1
#
_cell.length_a   1.000
_cell.length_b   1.000
_cell.length_c   1.000
_cell.angle_alpha   90.00
_cell.angle_beta   90.00
_cell.angle_gamma   90.00
#
_symmetry.space_group_name_H-M   'P 1'
#
loop_
_entity.id
_entity.type
_entity.pdbx_description
1 polymer ?
#
loop_
_entity_poly.entity_id
_entity_poly.type
_entity_poly.pdbx_seq_one_letter_code
_entity_poly.pdbx_strand_id
1 'polypeptide(L)'
;MDTEPDTNTQSGSLQDDIAAPYDFTIMEIFRETWQRTNGLKGSVLAAIVLIFIIMMVITVTFAFATGIENFQDPESFSPAAGALNLIVTLVSYPFFAGIIMMGLHRAVDAPVSFKMAFAYFNYSVPVIIASICMTIMIMLGMFLLVIPGIYLSIAYMFTLALVVEKNMDFWQAMETSRKAVTQHWFKFFFISVLMGIVYLVSIIPFGLGLIWTIPMFIALQGVLYRRVFGISSIKPQHNESKVF
;
A
#
# COMPACT_ATOMS: atom_id res chain seq x y z
N MET A 1 46.65 21.35 -10.15
CA MET A 1 46.35 20.25 -9.20
C MET A 1 44.92 20.47 -8.82
N ASP A 2 44.04 20.00 -9.71
CA ASP A 2 42.61 20.23 -9.69
C ASP A 2 41.97 19.18 -8.76
N THR A 3 41.32 19.63 -7.69
CA THR A 3 40.52 18.78 -6.83
C THR A 3 39.06 18.96 -7.21
N GLU A 4 38.48 17.94 -7.84
CA GLU A 4 37.03 17.75 -8.00
C GLU A 4 36.32 17.82 -6.64
N PRO A 5 35.11 18.43 -6.55
CA PRO A 5 34.28 18.35 -5.36
C PRO A 5 33.47 17.05 -5.38
N ASP A 6 33.58 16.29 -4.28
CA ASP A 6 32.92 15.02 -4.03
C ASP A 6 31.38 15.08 -4.20
N THR A 7 30.84 14.32 -5.15
CA THR A 7 29.41 14.24 -5.49
C THR A 7 28.56 13.40 -4.52
N ASN A 8 29.02 13.13 -3.30
CA ASN A 8 28.39 12.13 -2.41
C ASN A 8 27.56 12.69 -1.24
N THR A 9 27.36 14.01 -1.15
CA THR A 9 26.63 14.63 -0.02
C THR A 9 25.18 15.02 -0.31
N GLN A 10 24.71 14.96 -1.56
CA GLN A 10 23.36 15.42 -1.93
C GLN A 10 22.26 14.36 -1.79
N SER A 11 22.58 13.06 -1.77
CA SER A 11 21.56 12.01 -1.62
C SER A 11 21.03 11.93 -0.18
N GLY A 12 21.88 12.21 0.82
CA GLY A 12 21.50 12.25 2.23
C GLY A 12 20.64 13.45 2.60
N SER A 13 20.93 14.64 2.07
CA SER A 13 20.17 15.86 2.38
C SER A 13 18.74 15.83 1.84
N LEU A 14 18.51 15.20 0.68
CA LEU A 14 17.16 15.02 0.12
C LEU A 14 16.34 14.00 0.91
N GLN A 15 16.97 12.95 1.47
CA GLN A 15 16.27 11.94 2.29
C GLN A 15 15.84 12.49 3.65
N ASP A 16 16.66 13.33 4.27
CA ASP A 16 16.34 13.98 5.54
C ASP A 16 15.26 15.06 5.38
N ASP A 17 15.13 15.70 4.21
CA ASP A 17 14.06 16.67 3.91
C ASP A 17 12.70 16.02 3.61
N ILE A 18 12.66 14.77 3.11
CA ILE A 18 11.40 14.11 2.69
C ILE A 18 10.52 13.72 3.89
N ALA A 19 11.11 13.46 5.06
CA ALA A 19 10.39 13.15 6.29
C ALA A 19 10.54 14.28 7.33
N ALA A 20 10.39 15.53 6.88
CA ALA A 20 10.38 16.69 7.76
C ALA A 20 9.42 16.49 8.95
N PRO A 21 9.70 17.07 10.13
CA PRO A 21 8.83 16.95 11.29
C PRO A 21 7.38 17.35 10.94
N TYR A 22 6.44 16.45 11.21
CA TYR A 22 5.02 16.66 10.94
C TYR A 22 4.21 16.36 12.19
N ASP A 23 2.99 16.89 12.28
CA ASP A 23 2.06 16.48 13.32
C ASP A 23 0.61 16.43 12.82
N PHE A 24 -0.21 15.60 13.46
CA PHE A 24 -1.64 15.49 13.21
C PHE A 24 -2.40 14.90 14.40
N THR A 25 -3.70 15.13 14.43
CA THR A 25 -4.61 14.50 15.39
C THR A 25 -5.33 13.31 14.76
N ILE A 26 -5.46 12.19 15.50
CA ILE A 26 -6.13 10.97 15.01
C ILE A 26 -7.56 11.29 14.51
N MET A 27 -8.33 12.04 15.28
CA MET A 27 -9.72 12.41 14.92
C MET A 27 -9.78 13.23 13.62
N GLU A 28 -8.81 14.12 13.41
CA GLU A 28 -8.72 14.93 12.19
C GLU A 28 -8.50 14.02 10.97
N ILE A 29 -7.56 13.08 11.06
CA ILE A 29 -7.27 12.10 10.00
C ILE A 29 -8.52 11.26 9.69
N PHE A 30 -9.22 10.74 10.70
CA PHE A 30 -10.42 9.92 10.47
C PHE A 30 -11.56 10.73 9.85
N ARG A 31 -11.78 11.98 10.31
CA ARG A 31 -12.79 12.87 9.73
C ARG A 31 -12.50 13.15 8.27
N GLU A 32 -11.26 13.51 7.94
CA GLU A 32 -10.86 13.76 6.55
C GLU A 32 -10.98 12.50 5.69
N THR A 33 -10.52 11.35 6.20
CA THR A 33 -10.61 10.05 5.53
C THR A 33 -12.06 9.71 5.16
N TRP A 34 -12.98 9.89 6.12
CA TRP A 34 -14.41 9.65 5.89
C TRP A 34 -14.97 10.52 4.76
N GLN A 35 -14.64 11.81 4.74
CA GLN A 35 -15.07 12.73 3.68
C GLN A 35 -14.53 12.30 2.30
N ARG A 36 -13.27 11.88 2.24
CA ARG A 36 -12.61 11.47 0.98
C ARG A 36 -13.09 10.12 0.44
N THR A 37 -13.69 9.29 1.28
CA THR A 37 -14.20 7.95 0.91
C THR A 37 -15.30 8.00 -0.17
N ASN A 38 -16.16 9.03 -0.17
CA ASN A 38 -17.35 9.08 -1.03
C ASN A 38 -17.09 9.17 -2.55
N GLY A 39 -15.90 9.59 -2.97
CA GLY A 39 -15.49 9.60 -4.39
C GLY A 39 -14.66 8.39 -4.82
N LEU A 40 -14.32 7.50 -3.88
CA LEU A 40 -13.35 6.42 -4.08
C LEU A 40 -14.02 5.04 -4.22
N LYS A 41 -15.17 4.86 -3.56
CA LYS A 41 -15.84 3.56 -3.39
C LYS A 41 -16.05 2.76 -4.69
N GLY A 42 -16.64 3.38 -5.72
CA GLY A 42 -16.99 2.68 -6.95
C GLY A 42 -15.75 2.21 -7.70
N SER A 43 -14.76 3.09 -7.86
CA SER A 43 -13.51 2.78 -8.55
C SER A 43 -12.70 1.71 -7.81
N VAL A 44 -12.56 1.80 -6.48
CA VAL A 44 -11.79 0.81 -5.70
C VAL A 44 -12.47 -0.55 -5.68
N LEU A 45 -13.79 -0.60 -5.47
CA LEU A 45 -14.53 -1.87 -5.48
C LEU A 45 -14.50 -2.51 -6.87
N ALA A 46 -14.68 -1.72 -7.94
CA ALA A 46 -14.54 -2.22 -9.30
C ALA A 46 -13.15 -2.79 -9.58
N ALA A 47 -12.09 -2.11 -9.12
CA ALA A 47 -10.72 -2.61 -9.25
C ALA A 47 -10.54 -3.94 -8.51
N ILE A 48 -10.98 -4.04 -7.25
CA ILE A 48 -10.84 -5.25 -6.44
C ILE A 48 -11.63 -6.41 -7.03
N VAL A 49 -12.88 -6.19 -7.45
CA VAL A 49 -13.70 -7.23 -8.09
C VAL A 49 -13.05 -7.69 -9.40
N LEU A 50 -12.55 -6.76 -10.21
CA LEU A 50 -11.88 -7.11 -11.46
C LEU A 50 -10.59 -7.93 -11.22
N ILE A 51 -9.76 -7.51 -10.27
CA ILE A 51 -8.55 -8.24 -9.88
C ILE A 51 -8.92 -9.64 -9.35
N PHE A 52 -9.94 -9.72 -8.49
CA PHE A 52 -10.42 -11.00 -7.97
C PHE A 52 -10.87 -11.94 -9.09
N ILE A 53 -11.66 -11.46 -10.05
CA ILE A 53 -12.08 -12.24 -11.22
C ILE A 53 -10.87 -12.71 -12.03
N ILE A 54 -9.90 -11.83 -12.29
CA ILE A 54 -8.67 -12.19 -13.01
C ILE A 54 -7.91 -13.30 -12.27
N MET A 55 -7.70 -13.15 -10.97
CA MET A 55 -6.99 -14.14 -10.14
C MET A 55 -7.75 -15.46 -10.03
N MET A 56 -9.09 -15.40 -9.96
CA MET A 56 -9.96 -16.56 -9.96
C MET A 56 -9.84 -17.32 -11.29
N VAL A 57 -9.91 -16.61 -12.43
CA VAL A 57 -9.77 -17.23 -13.76
C VAL A 57 -8.40 -17.90 -13.91
N ILE A 58 -7.32 -17.24 -13.48
CA ILE A 58 -5.97 -17.82 -13.52
C ILE A 58 -5.90 -19.11 -12.69
N THR A 59 -6.36 -19.06 -11.44
CA THR A 59 -6.30 -20.19 -10.52
C THR A 59 -7.17 -21.35 -10.99
N VAL A 60 -8.39 -21.07 -11.45
CA VAL A 60 -9.33 -22.08 -11.97
C VAL A 60 -8.79 -22.72 -13.25
N THR A 61 -8.29 -21.92 -14.20
CA THR A 61 -7.72 -22.45 -15.46
C THR A 61 -6.52 -23.35 -15.17
N PHE A 62 -5.66 -22.96 -14.25
CA PHE A 62 -4.54 -23.81 -13.84
C PHE A 62 -5.01 -25.09 -13.14
N ALA A 63 -6.01 -25.01 -12.26
CA ALA A 63 -6.54 -26.18 -11.58
C ALA A 63 -7.15 -27.20 -12.55
N PHE A 64 -7.83 -26.74 -13.60
CA PHE A 64 -8.29 -27.61 -14.67
C PHE A 64 -7.14 -28.20 -15.50
N ALA A 65 -6.07 -27.43 -15.74
CA ALA A 65 -4.92 -27.88 -16.53
C ALA A 65 -4.08 -28.94 -15.81
N THR A 66 -3.94 -28.85 -14.49
CA THR A 66 -3.15 -29.79 -13.68
C THR A 66 -3.99 -30.91 -13.05
N GLY A 67 -5.32 -30.83 -13.12
CA GLY A 67 -6.23 -31.77 -12.49
C GLY A 67 -6.65 -31.32 -11.10
N ILE A 68 -7.97 -31.29 -10.85
CA ILE A 68 -8.59 -30.76 -9.62
C ILE A 68 -8.18 -31.59 -8.39
N GLU A 69 -7.84 -32.87 -8.57
CA GLU A 69 -7.36 -33.78 -7.52
C GLU A 69 -6.13 -33.24 -6.77
N ASN A 70 -5.24 -32.52 -7.47
CA ASN A 70 -4.06 -31.86 -6.87
C ASN A 70 -4.43 -30.71 -5.89
N PHE A 71 -5.69 -30.28 -5.86
CA PHE A 71 -6.19 -29.22 -4.97
C PHE A 71 -7.11 -29.74 -3.87
N GLN A 72 -7.52 -31.02 -3.93
CA GLN A 72 -8.41 -31.62 -2.93
C GLN A 72 -7.66 -32.23 -1.75
N ASP A 73 -6.42 -32.68 -1.96
CA ASP A 73 -5.59 -33.30 -0.91
C ASP A 73 -4.61 -32.27 -0.32
N PRO A 74 -4.87 -31.71 0.89
CA PRO A 74 -4.04 -30.66 1.50
C PRO A 74 -2.61 -31.13 1.83
N GLU A 75 -2.39 -32.45 1.91
CA GLU A 75 -1.10 -33.07 2.18
C GLU A 75 -0.29 -33.36 0.89
N SER A 76 -0.92 -33.27 -0.28
CA SER A 76 -0.24 -33.48 -1.56
C SER A 76 0.48 -32.19 -2.00
N PHE A 77 1.74 -32.06 -1.60
CA PHE A 77 2.57 -30.96 -2.09
C PHE A 77 2.92 -31.18 -3.57
N SER A 78 2.16 -30.54 -4.47
CA SER A 78 2.52 -30.46 -5.89
C SER A 78 3.46 -29.28 -6.12
N PRO A 79 4.71 -29.50 -6.61
CA PRO A 79 5.63 -28.40 -6.94
C PRO A 79 5.02 -27.39 -7.93
N ALA A 80 4.16 -27.86 -8.84
CA ALA A 80 3.45 -27.00 -9.79
C ALA A 80 2.43 -26.09 -9.08
N ALA A 81 1.65 -26.63 -8.13
CA ALA A 81 0.71 -25.85 -7.34
C ALA A 81 1.42 -24.82 -6.45
N GLY A 82 2.56 -25.22 -5.84
CA GLY A 82 3.42 -24.32 -5.07
C GLY A 82 3.97 -23.17 -5.92
N ALA A 83 4.47 -23.48 -7.12
CA ALA A 83 4.95 -22.47 -8.07
C ALA A 83 3.84 -21.50 -8.50
N LEU A 84 2.62 -22.00 -8.79
CA LEU A 84 1.49 -21.14 -9.11
C LEU A 84 1.16 -20.20 -7.94
N ASN A 85 1.07 -20.74 -6.72
CA ASN A 85 0.73 -19.92 -5.54
C ASN A 85 1.74 -18.79 -5.34
N LEU A 86 3.03 -19.09 -5.52
CA LEU A 86 4.09 -18.08 -5.49
C LEU A 86 3.88 -17.04 -6.59
N ILE A 87 3.64 -17.43 -7.83
CA ILE A 87 3.40 -16.51 -8.95
C ILE A 87 2.19 -15.60 -8.66
N VAL A 88 1.06 -16.17 -8.23
CA VAL A 88 -0.15 -15.42 -7.89
C VAL A 88 0.13 -14.40 -6.78
N THR A 89 0.89 -14.81 -5.75
CA THR A 89 1.30 -13.92 -4.66
C THR A 89 2.16 -12.77 -5.17
N LEU A 90 3.21 -13.06 -5.97
CA LEU A 90 4.11 -12.04 -6.49
C LEU A 90 3.39 -11.06 -7.41
N VAL A 91 2.51 -11.57 -8.28
CA VAL A 91 1.71 -10.75 -9.21
C VAL A 91 0.68 -9.89 -8.47
N SER A 92 0.28 -10.24 -7.25
CA SER A 92 -0.66 -9.44 -6.45
C SER A 92 -0.06 -8.12 -5.93
N TYR A 93 1.26 -8.04 -5.72
CA TYR A 93 1.88 -6.84 -5.13
C TYR A 93 1.77 -5.59 -6.03
N PRO A 94 2.02 -5.64 -7.35
CA PRO A 94 1.80 -4.50 -8.24
C PRO A 94 0.34 -4.01 -8.25
N PHE A 95 -0.64 -4.93 -8.17
CA PHE A 95 -2.05 -4.56 -8.04
C PHE A 95 -2.32 -3.80 -6.74
N PHE A 96 -1.77 -4.30 -5.63
CA PHE A 96 -1.91 -3.65 -4.33
C PHE A 96 -1.29 -2.26 -4.33
N ALA A 97 -0.10 -2.08 -4.93
CA ALA A 97 0.51 -0.77 -5.12
C ALA A 97 -0.39 0.16 -5.95
N GLY A 98 -0.98 -0.33 -7.05
CA GLY A 98 -1.93 0.44 -7.85
C GLY A 98 -3.16 0.89 -7.08
N ILE A 99 -3.72 0.03 -6.20
CA ILE A 99 -4.83 0.38 -5.31
C ILE A 99 -4.40 1.44 -4.28
N ILE A 100 -3.21 1.33 -3.69
CA ILE A 100 -2.68 2.36 -2.79
C ILE A 100 -2.59 3.72 -3.50
N MET A 101 -2.12 3.74 -4.76
CA MET A 101 -2.02 4.97 -5.55
C MET A 101 -3.38 5.63 -5.80
N MET A 102 -4.47 4.85 -5.88
CA MET A 102 -5.84 5.40 -5.93
C MET A 102 -6.17 6.22 -4.68
N GLY A 103 -5.69 5.78 -3.51
CA GLY A 103 -5.80 6.50 -2.25
C GLY A 103 -5.03 7.82 -2.27
N LEU A 104 -3.79 7.80 -2.77
CA LEU A 104 -2.96 9.02 -2.91
C LEU A 104 -3.62 10.04 -3.86
N HIS A 105 -4.15 9.59 -4.99
CA HIS A 105 -4.90 10.46 -5.91
C HIS A 105 -6.09 11.10 -5.19
N ARG A 106 -6.88 10.29 -4.48
CA ARG A 106 -8.03 10.80 -3.73
C ARG A 106 -7.62 11.77 -2.61
N ALA A 107 -6.45 11.60 -2.00
CA ALA A 107 -5.93 12.49 -0.96
C ALA A 107 -5.64 13.91 -1.48
N VAL A 108 -5.43 14.11 -2.78
CA VAL A 108 -5.26 15.44 -3.39
C VAL A 108 -6.42 15.83 -4.31
N ASP A 109 -7.58 15.19 -4.13
CA ASP A 109 -8.78 15.39 -4.94
C ASP A 109 -8.57 15.17 -6.46
N ALA A 110 -7.55 14.38 -6.83
CA ALA A 110 -7.38 13.92 -8.20
C ALA A 110 -8.43 12.85 -8.56
N PRO A 111 -8.80 12.75 -9.85
CA PRO A 111 -9.80 11.77 -10.28
C PRO A 111 -9.25 10.36 -10.11
N VAL A 112 -10.10 9.42 -9.71
CA VAL A 112 -9.71 8.02 -9.45
C VAL A 112 -10.48 7.08 -10.37
N SER A 113 -9.76 6.20 -11.05
CA SER A 113 -10.33 5.19 -11.95
C SER A 113 -9.82 3.79 -11.57
N PHE A 114 -10.67 2.77 -11.73
CA PHE A 114 -10.30 1.37 -11.48
C PHE A 114 -9.09 0.92 -12.33
N LYS A 115 -8.89 1.52 -13.51
CA LYS A 115 -7.75 1.25 -14.39
C LYS A 115 -6.40 1.55 -13.73
N MET A 116 -6.37 2.44 -12.73
CA MET A 116 -5.15 2.79 -12.00
C MET A 116 -4.54 1.58 -11.29
N ALA A 117 -5.33 0.58 -10.91
CA ALA A 117 -4.82 -0.65 -10.31
C ALA A 117 -3.84 -1.41 -11.23
N PHE A 118 -3.85 -1.12 -12.53
CA PHE A 118 -3.00 -1.72 -13.56
C PHE A 118 -1.93 -0.73 -14.09
N ALA A 119 -2.02 0.56 -13.72
CA ALA A 119 -1.22 1.62 -14.35
C ALA A 119 0.26 1.63 -13.90
N TYR A 120 0.59 0.92 -12.82
CA TYR A 120 1.89 1.00 -12.16
C TYR A 120 2.74 -0.27 -12.33
N PHE A 121 2.42 -1.13 -13.31
CA PHE A 121 3.16 -2.37 -13.54
C PHE A 121 4.63 -2.18 -13.94
N ASN A 122 5.01 -1.00 -14.42
CA ASN A 122 6.43 -0.67 -14.65
C ASN A 122 7.25 -0.70 -13.35
N TYR A 123 6.60 -0.54 -12.19
CA TYR A 123 7.21 -0.66 -10.86
C TYR A 123 7.09 -2.06 -10.25
N SER A 124 6.67 -3.07 -11.02
CA SER A 124 6.39 -4.40 -10.45
C SER A 124 7.61 -5.02 -9.78
N VAL A 125 8.77 -4.99 -10.45
CA VAL A 125 10.01 -5.56 -9.91
C VAL A 125 10.42 -4.89 -8.58
N PRO A 126 10.58 -3.56 -8.49
CA PRO A 126 10.95 -2.93 -7.22
C PRO A 126 9.88 -3.10 -6.13
N VAL A 127 8.59 -3.08 -6.48
CA VAL A 127 7.49 -3.33 -5.53
C VAL A 127 7.53 -4.76 -4.98
N ILE A 128 7.79 -5.76 -5.83
CA ILE A 128 7.91 -7.16 -5.43
C ILE A 128 9.12 -7.35 -4.52
N ILE A 129 10.28 -6.80 -4.88
CA ILE A 129 11.51 -6.88 -4.06
C ILE A 129 11.26 -6.22 -2.70
N ALA A 130 10.70 -5.00 -2.68
CA ALA A 130 10.35 -4.32 -1.45
C ALA A 130 9.41 -5.17 -0.58
N SER A 131 8.39 -5.78 -1.19
CA SER A 131 7.42 -6.62 -0.48
C SER A 131 8.07 -7.86 0.16
N ILE A 132 8.95 -8.55 -0.58
CA ILE A 132 9.70 -9.70 -0.07
C ILE A 132 10.60 -9.28 1.09
N CYS A 133 11.37 -8.20 0.93
CA CYS A 133 12.25 -7.68 1.98
C CYS A 133 11.47 -7.27 3.23
N MET A 134 10.34 -6.58 3.07
CA MET A 134 9.45 -6.23 4.18
C MET A 134 8.94 -7.49 4.89
N THR A 135 8.43 -8.48 4.16
CA THR A 135 7.92 -9.72 4.75
C THR A 135 9.00 -10.45 5.53
N ILE A 136 10.22 -10.59 4.99
CA ILE A 136 11.35 -11.21 5.69
C ILE A 136 11.66 -10.45 7.00
N MET A 137 11.80 -9.13 6.94
CA MET A 137 12.12 -8.30 8.11
C MET A 137 11.03 -8.37 9.18
N ILE A 138 9.76 -8.32 8.78
CA ILE A 138 8.62 -8.44 9.69
C ILE A 138 8.60 -9.84 10.32
N MET A 139 8.79 -10.91 9.54
CA MET A 139 8.80 -12.29 10.04
C MET A 139 9.96 -12.52 11.03
N LEU A 140 11.15 -12.01 10.74
CA LEU A 140 12.29 -12.05 11.66
C LEU A 140 11.98 -11.28 12.96
N GLY A 141 11.38 -10.10 12.84
CA GLY A 141 10.94 -9.31 14.00
C GLY A 141 9.86 -10.00 14.83
N MET A 142 8.93 -10.71 14.17
CA MET A 142 7.90 -11.50 14.82
C MET A 142 8.50 -12.70 15.57
N PHE A 143 9.45 -13.41 14.95
CA PHE A 143 10.12 -14.58 15.52
C PHE A 143 10.99 -14.23 16.74
N LEU A 144 11.69 -13.09 16.71
CA LEU A 144 12.61 -12.72 17.77
C LEU A 144 11.87 -12.40 19.08
N LEU A 145 10.84 -11.54 19.04
CA LEU A 145 10.16 -11.02 20.24
C LEU A 145 8.71 -10.57 19.99
N VAL A 146 8.10 -10.84 18.83
CA VAL A 146 6.78 -10.34 18.37
C VAL A 146 6.69 -8.81 18.23
N ILE A 147 7.06 -8.06 19.28
CA ILE A 147 7.04 -6.59 19.34
C ILE A 147 7.82 -5.96 18.18
N PRO A 148 9.05 -6.39 17.83
CA PRO A 148 9.76 -5.82 16.69
C PRO A 148 9.02 -6.04 15.37
N GLY A 149 8.35 -7.18 15.21
CA GLY A 149 7.53 -7.47 14.03
C GLY A 149 6.30 -6.56 13.91
N ILE A 150 5.60 -6.31 15.03
CA ILE A 150 4.49 -5.35 15.08
C ILE A 150 4.97 -3.93 14.79
N TYR A 151 6.13 -3.54 15.33
CA TYR A 151 6.72 -2.25 15.03
C TYR A 151 6.99 -2.09 13.52
N LEU A 152 7.66 -3.07 12.90
CA LEU A 152 8.02 -3.05 11.49
C LEU A 152 6.80 -3.10 10.56
N SER A 153 5.75 -3.85 10.90
CA SER A 153 4.54 -3.95 10.07
C SER A 153 3.84 -2.59 9.92
N ILE A 154 3.85 -1.78 10.97
CA ILE A 154 3.33 -0.40 10.94
C ILE A 154 4.34 0.54 10.29
N ALA A 155 5.62 0.42 10.64
CA ALA A 155 6.66 1.31 10.17
C ALA A 155 6.86 1.26 8.65
N TYR A 156 6.56 0.14 7.99
CA TYR A 156 6.70 -0.05 6.55
C TYR A 156 5.41 0.22 5.74
N MET A 157 4.35 0.79 6.32
CA MET A 157 3.07 0.96 5.63
C MET A 157 3.13 1.83 4.36
N PHE A 158 4.11 2.74 4.25
CA PHE A 158 4.24 3.67 3.10
C PHE A 158 5.27 3.23 2.06
N THR A 159 5.98 2.12 2.29
CA THR A 159 7.07 1.67 1.42
C THR A 159 6.64 1.58 -0.05
N LEU A 160 5.52 0.91 -0.35
CA LEU A 160 5.08 0.74 -1.73
C LEU A 160 4.67 2.07 -2.39
N ALA A 161 4.04 2.97 -1.63
CA ALA A 161 3.70 4.30 -2.11
C ALA A 161 4.96 5.12 -2.42
N LEU A 162 5.99 5.06 -1.57
CA LEU A 162 7.27 5.73 -1.79
C LEU A 162 8.01 5.19 -3.02
N VAL A 163 8.03 3.87 -3.23
CA VAL A 163 8.63 3.26 -4.43
C VAL A 163 7.95 3.80 -5.70
N VAL A 164 6.62 3.88 -5.72
CA VAL A 164 5.87 4.25 -6.92
C VAL A 164 5.80 5.76 -7.14
N GLU A 165 5.53 6.54 -6.10
CA GLU A 165 5.28 7.99 -6.18
C GLU A 165 6.57 8.80 -6.19
N LYS A 166 7.58 8.38 -5.42
CA LYS A 166 8.88 9.06 -5.32
C LYS A 166 9.99 8.37 -6.13
N ASN A 167 9.69 7.28 -6.84
CA ASN A 167 10.67 6.48 -7.59
C ASN A 167 11.88 6.07 -6.73
N MET A 168 11.63 5.75 -5.46
CA MET A 168 12.68 5.34 -4.54
C MET A 168 13.10 3.88 -4.80
N ASP A 169 14.37 3.59 -4.56
CA ASP A 169 14.84 2.21 -4.43
C ASP A 169 14.12 1.51 -3.26
N PHE A 170 13.96 0.18 -3.33
CA PHE A 170 13.20 -0.60 -2.36
C PHE A 170 13.73 -0.42 -0.92
N TRP A 171 15.06 -0.40 -0.73
CA TRP A 171 15.64 -0.27 0.61
C TRP A 171 15.46 1.14 1.14
N GLN A 172 15.71 2.13 0.28
CA GLN A 172 15.51 3.54 0.60
C GLN A 172 14.05 3.79 1.01
N ALA A 173 13.08 3.29 0.26
CA ALA A 173 11.66 3.42 0.56
C ALA A 173 11.29 2.81 1.92
N MET A 174 11.83 1.63 2.24
CA MET A 174 11.60 0.97 3.54
C MET A 174 12.16 1.80 4.69
N GLU A 175 13.39 2.29 4.55
CA GLU A 175 14.05 3.08 5.59
C GLU A 175 13.38 4.44 5.78
N THR A 176 13.02 5.12 4.69
CA THR A 176 12.28 6.39 4.71
C THR A 176 10.91 6.21 5.37
N SER A 177 10.14 5.17 5.00
CA SER A 177 8.87 4.86 5.66
C SER A 177 9.08 4.64 7.16
N ARG A 178 10.07 3.82 7.54
CA ARG A 178 10.34 3.51 8.94
C ARG A 178 10.71 4.76 9.73
N LYS A 179 11.65 5.56 9.24
CA LYS A 179 12.09 6.81 9.89
C LYS A 179 10.92 7.78 10.08
N ALA A 180 10.13 7.99 9.02
CA ALA A 180 8.99 8.90 9.07
C ALA A 180 7.91 8.45 10.06
N VAL A 181 7.49 7.17 10.00
CA VAL A 181 6.47 6.63 10.91
C VAL A 181 6.95 6.58 12.36
N THR A 182 8.26 6.38 12.60
CA THR A 182 8.83 6.30 13.95
C THR A 182 8.66 7.58 14.76
N GLN A 183 8.67 8.75 14.10
CA GLN A 183 8.46 10.04 14.78
C GLN A 183 7.18 10.07 15.61
N HIS A 184 6.12 9.44 15.10
CA HIS A 184 4.81 9.37 15.76
C HIS A 184 4.23 7.95 15.75
N TRP A 185 5.06 6.93 15.99
CA TRP A 185 4.68 5.53 15.83
C TRP A 185 3.38 5.14 16.55
N PHE A 186 3.20 5.61 17.80
CA PHE A 186 1.98 5.33 18.57
C PHE A 186 0.72 5.87 17.90
N LYS A 187 0.77 7.02 17.21
CA LYS A 187 -0.39 7.55 16.48
C LYS A 187 -0.79 6.62 15.34
N PHE A 188 0.19 6.12 14.58
CA PHE A 188 -0.04 5.14 13.51
C PHE A 188 -0.53 3.80 14.07
N PHE A 189 0.01 3.36 15.19
CA PHE A 189 -0.45 2.15 15.90
C PHE A 189 -1.92 2.27 16.27
N PHE A 190 -2.34 3.35 16.96
CA PHE A 190 -3.73 3.52 17.35
C PHE A 190 -4.67 3.73 16.16
N ILE A 191 -4.23 4.41 15.10
CA ILE A 191 -4.99 4.50 13.85
C ILE A 191 -5.20 3.10 13.26
N SER A 192 -4.16 2.27 13.21
CA SER A 192 -4.23 0.91 12.69
C SER A 192 -5.16 0.03 13.53
N VAL A 193 -5.10 0.14 14.86
CA VAL A 193 -6.01 -0.56 15.79
C VAL A 193 -7.45 -0.11 15.58
N LEU A 194 -7.72 1.20 15.51
CA LEU A 194 -9.07 1.72 15.32
C LEU A 194 -9.64 1.27 13.97
N MET A 195 -8.82 1.29 12.92
CA MET A 195 -9.20 0.80 11.61
C MET A 195 -9.44 -0.71 11.61
N GLY A 196 -8.65 -1.47 12.37
CA GLY A 196 -8.87 -2.90 12.62
C GLY A 196 -10.21 -3.18 13.30
N ILE A 197 -10.60 -2.37 14.30
CA ILE A 197 -11.92 -2.48 14.94
C ILE A 197 -13.04 -2.20 13.92
N VAL A 198 -12.92 -1.14 13.13
CA VAL A 198 -13.90 -0.83 12.06
C VAL A 198 -14.01 -1.99 11.07
N TYR A 199 -12.89 -2.60 10.68
CA TYR A 199 -12.87 -3.79 9.84
C TYR A 199 -13.58 -4.99 10.46
N LEU A 200 -13.33 -5.30 11.73
CA LEU A 200 -14.01 -6.40 12.44
C LEU A 200 -15.53 -6.16 12.51
N VAL A 201 -15.96 -4.96 12.88
CA VAL A 201 -17.39 -4.59 12.91
C VAL A 201 -18.04 -4.70 11.52
N SER A 202 -17.29 -4.37 10.47
CA SER A 202 -17.77 -4.41 9.09
C SER A 202 -18.01 -5.82 8.55
N ILE A 203 -17.38 -6.84 9.13
CA ILE A 203 -17.55 -8.25 8.76
C ILE A 203 -18.82 -8.84 9.38
N ILE A 204 -19.24 -8.37 10.57
CA ILE A 204 -20.41 -8.88 11.29
C ILE A 204 -21.68 -8.97 10.41
N PRO A 205 -22.06 -7.94 9.63
CA PRO A 205 -23.23 -8.01 8.74
C PRO A 205 -22.90 -8.74 7.43
N PHE A 206 -22.35 -9.96 7.50
CA PHE A 206 -21.94 -10.77 6.35
C PHE A 206 -20.97 -10.05 5.38
N GLY A 207 -20.10 -9.19 5.92
CA GLY A 207 -19.14 -8.42 5.12
C GLY A 207 -19.72 -7.23 4.36
N LEU A 208 -21.02 -6.91 4.50
CA LEU A 208 -21.61 -5.75 3.81
C LEU A 208 -20.95 -4.42 4.20
N GLY A 209 -20.43 -4.30 5.43
CA GLY A 209 -19.69 -3.12 5.87
C GLY A 209 -18.38 -2.90 5.11
N LEU A 210 -17.79 -3.96 4.53
CA LEU A 210 -16.52 -3.87 3.78
C LEU A 210 -16.63 -2.99 2.54
N ILE A 211 -17.83 -2.81 1.99
CA ILE A 211 -18.12 -1.90 0.88
C ILE A 211 -17.68 -0.47 1.21
N TRP A 212 -17.77 -0.04 2.48
CA TRP A 212 -17.31 1.27 2.94
C TRP A 212 -15.91 1.22 3.52
N THR A 213 -15.61 0.17 4.29
CA THR A 213 -14.37 0.08 5.06
C THR A 213 -13.14 -0.12 4.18
N ILE A 214 -13.25 -0.86 3.07
CA ILE A 214 -12.12 -1.03 2.14
C ILE A 214 -11.76 0.30 1.47
N PRO A 215 -12.69 1.04 0.81
CA PRO A 215 -12.37 2.37 0.30
C PRO A 215 -11.89 3.34 1.37
N MET A 216 -12.44 3.27 2.59
CA MET A 216 -11.98 4.09 3.72
C MET A 216 -10.52 3.79 4.07
N PHE A 217 -10.10 2.52 4.08
CA PHE A 217 -8.71 2.12 4.31
C PHE A 217 -7.77 2.68 3.25
N ILE A 218 -8.16 2.60 1.98
CA ILE A 218 -7.36 3.15 0.88
C ILE A 218 -7.27 4.68 0.96
N ALA A 219 -8.36 5.36 1.30
CA ALA A 219 -8.35 6.80 1.53
C ALA A 219 -7.46 7.19 2.71
N LEU A 220 -7.49 6.42 3.80
CA LEU A 220 -6.68 6.64 5.01
C LEU A 220 -5.19 6.63 4.66
N GLN A 221 -4.75 5.62 3.90
CA GLN A 221 -3.36 5.52 3.46
C GLN A 221 -2.94 6.74 2.64
N GLY A 222 -3.80 7.21 1.73
CA GLY A 222 -3.53 8.42 0.96
C GLY A 222 -3.43 9.68 1.81
N VAL A 223 -4.37 9.87 2.75
CA VAL A 223 -4.40 11.04 3.65
C VAL A 223 -3.16 11.08 4.54
N LEU A 224 -2.80 9.94 5.14
CA LEU A 224 -1.61 9.83 5.96
C LEU A 224 -0.34 10.04 5.13
N TYR A 225 -0.22 9.41 3.98
CA TYR A 225 0.93 9.59 3.09
C TYR A 225 1.11 11.07 2.72
N ARG A 226 0.03 11.75 2.32
CA ARG A 226 0.06 13.19 1.99
C ARG A 226 0.48 14.04 3.19
N ARG A 227 0.04 13.70 4.41
CA ARG A 227 0.39 14.44 5.64
C ARG A 227 1.86 14.27 6.00
N VAL A 228 2.43 13.09 5.77
CA VAL A 228 3.80 12.75 6.16
C VAL A 228 4.82 13.21 5.13
N PHE A 229 4.57 12.97 3.84
CA PHE A 229 5.57 13.15 2.77
C PHE A 229 5.21 14.24 1.76
N GLY A 230 3.98 14.75 1.81
CA GLY A 230 3.39 15.49 0.69
C GLY A 230 3.21 14.62 -0.56
N ILE A 231 2.46 15.12 -1.53
CA ILE A 231 2.29 14.47 -2.83
C ILE A 231 2.72 15.47 -3.89
N SER A 232 3.71 15.11 -4.70
CA SER A 232 4.36 16.02 -5.65
C SER A 232 4.22 15.57 -7.10
N SER A 233 4.06 14.27 -7.35
CA SER A 233 3.93 13.73 -8.72
C SER A 233 2.50 13.76 -9.27
N ILE A 234 1.48 13.92 -8.41
CA ILE A 234 0.06 13.91 -8.81
C ILE A 234 -0.44 15.36 -8.89
N LYS A 235 -0.91 15.78 -10.06
CA LYS A 235 -1.50 17.11 -10.24
C LYS A 235 -2.90 17.15 -9.59
N PRO A 236 -3.16 18.07 -8.64
CA PRO A 236 -4.50 18.26 -8.06
C PRO A 236 -5.46 18.83 -9.11
N GLN A 237 -6.77 18.57 -8.95
CA GLN A 237 -7.78 19.28 -9.73
C GLN A 237 -7.89 20.72 -9.23
N HIS A 238 -7.32 21.68 -9.96
CA HIS A 238 -7.62 23.10 -9.72
C HIS A 238 -9.01 23.38 -10.27
N ASN A 239 -9.98 23.67 -9.41
CA ASN A 239 -11.32 24.07 -9.83
C ASN A 239 -11.28 25.54 -10.27
N GLU A 240 -10.94 25.81 -11.54
CA GLU A 240 -11.05 27.14 -12.17
C GLU A 240 -12.51 27.55 -12.43
N SER A 241 -13.41 27.39 -11.46
CA SER A 241 -14.78 27.88 -11.60
C SER A 241 -15.30 28.47 -10.30
N LYS A 242 -14.94 29.75 -10.08
CA LYS A 242 -15.79 30.82 -9.53
C LYS A 242 -14.95 32.08 -9.33
N VAL A 243 -14.56 32.70 -10.45
CA VAL A 243 -14.33 34.15 -10.52
C VAL A 243 -15.12 34.65 -11.72
N PHE A 244 -16.43 34.77 -11.53
CA PHE A 244 -17.31 35.67 -12.25
C PHE A 244 -18.40 36.12 -11.28
#